data_AF-A0A377I904-F1
#
_entry.id   AF-A0A377I904-F1
#
_cell.length_a   1.000
_cell.length_b   1.000
_cell.length_c   1.000
_cell.angle_alpha   90.00
_cell.angle_beta   90.00
_cell.angle_gamma   90.00
#
_symmetry.space_group_name_H-M   'P 1'
#
loop_
_entity.id
_entity.type
_entity.pdbx_description
1 polymer ?
#
loop_
_entity_poly.entity_id
_entity_poly.type
_entity_poly.pdbx_seq_one_letter_code
_entity_poly.pdbx_strand_id
1 'polypeptide(L)'
;MSKLIDFLNRIKCRHVACLFVMYLIFLPFQPWVIAEITTPIRKKMIEEDAIQIYVQPDEWRRLRGITSVATASTPPLKWKFLWDVEYSDIQFPKTIEFERRTYKASFIDEKTRIILYDNDNKMNRKSFGGCVFDASYYLYYDPIIHRLIASVKDVYGLYPAYLAGGYLMVGELDNYSKLKSFWQKNYNF
;
A
#
# COMPACT_ATOMS: atom_id res chain seq x y z
N MET A 1 -64.41 -8.91 10.98
CA MET A 1 -63.41 -8.82 9.89
C MET A 1 -62.41 -7.66 10.05
N SER A 2 -62.82 -6.44 10.46
CA SER A 2 -61.87 -5.30 10.58
C SER A 2 -60.72 -5.53 11.58
N LYS A 3 -61.00 -6.05 12.79
CA LYS A 3 -59.97 -6.27 13.83
C LYS A 3 -58.83 -7.22 13.41
N LEU A 4 -59.11 -8.21 12.55
CA LEU A 4 -58.09 -9.15 12.04
C LEU A 4 -57.21 -8.48 10.99
N ILE A 5 -57.81 -7.66 10.12
CA ILE A 5 -57.10 -6.89 9.09
C ILE A 5 -56.22 -5.82 9.74
N ASP A 6 -56.71 -5.14 10.77
CA ASP A 6 -55.95 -4.15 11.55
C ASP A 6 -54.78 -4.79 12.31
N PHE A 7 -54.98 -5.99 12.86
CA PHE A 7 -53.93 -6.76 13.51
C PHE A 7 -52.83 -7.20 12.53
N LEU A 8 -53.22 -7.74 11.36
CA LEU A 8 -52.27 -8.13 10.31
C LEU A 8 -51.51 -6.93 9.74
N ASN A 9 -52.16 -5.77 9.58
CA ASN A 9 -51.51 -4.53 9.14
C ASN A 9 -50.54 -3.98 10.18
N ARG A 10 -50.87 -4.05 11.48
CA ARG A 10 -49.92 -3.70 12.57
C ARG A 10 -48.68 -4.58 12.56
N ILE A 11 -48.86 -5.89 12.37
CA ILE A 11 -47.75 -6.83 12.26
C ILE A 11 -46.88 -6.49 11.06
N LYS A 12 -47.47 -6.29 9.87
CA LYS A 12 -46.73 -5.90 8.66
C LYS A 12 -45.96 -4.59 8.83
N CYS A 13 -46.60 -3.53 9.36
CA CYS A 13 -45.92 -2.26 9.64
C CYS A 13 -44.75 -2.41 10.63
N ARG A 14 -44.91 -3.26 11.66
CA ARG A 14 -43.83 -3.53 12.62
C ARG A 14 -42.65 -4.26 11.97
N HIS A 15 -42.90 -5.23 11.11
CA HIS A 15 -41.85 -5.94 10.37
C HIS A 15 -41.11 -5.03 9.39
N VAL A 16 -41.85 -4.19 8.65
CA VAL A 16 -41.27 -3.19 7.73
C VAL A 16 -40.42 -2.17 8.50
N ALA A 17 -40.90 -1.68 9.65
CA ALA A 17 -40.13 -0.79 10.51
C ALA A 17 -38.86 -1.46 11.07
N CYS A 18 -38.94 -2.72 11.49
CA CYS A 18 -37.78 -3.48 11.93
C CYS A 18 -36.74 -3.65 10.82
N LEU A 19 -37.15 -3.99 9.59
CA LEU A 19 -36.24 -4.08 8.45
C LEU A 19 -35.57 -2.74 8.13
N PHE A 20 -36.34 -1.64 8.18
CA PHE A 20 -35.81 -0.30 7.97
C PHE A 20 -34.78 0.08 9.04
N VAL A 21 -35.05 -0.21 10.31
CA VAL A 21 -34.10 0.03 11.41
C VAL A 21 -32.84 -0.83 11.25
N MET A 22 -32.97 -2.12 10.89
CA MET A 22 -31.81 -2.97 10.62
C MET A 22 -30.98 -2.45 9.44
N TYR A 23 -31.62 -1.96 8.38
CA TYR A 23 -30.94 -1.35 7.25
C TYR A 23 -30.18 -0.08 7.66
N LEU A 24 -30.79 0.81 8.44
CA LEU A 24 -30.14 2.01 8.96
C LEU A 24 -28.93 1.69 9.84
N ILE A 25 -29.01 0.64 10.65
CA ILE A 25 -27.87 0.17 11.47
C ILE A 25 -26.76 -0.40 10.58
N PHE A 26 -27.08 -1.01 9.44
CA PHE A 26 -26.11 -1.62 8.54
C PHE A 26 -25.43 -0.63 7.58
N LEU A 27 -26.09 0.47 7.22
CA LEU A 27 -25.57 1.50 6.31
C LEU A 27 -24.12 1.95 6.64
N PRO A 28 -23.77 2.25 7.91
CA PRO A 28 -22.40 2.60 8.26
C PRO A 28 -21.39 1.47 7.99
N PHE A 29 -21.78 0.20 8.10
CA PHE A 29 -20.87 -0.94 7.93
C PHE A 29 -20.71 -1.37 6.46
N GLN A 30 -21.51 -0.84 5.53
CA GLN A 30 -21.39 -1.17 4.10
C GLN A 30 -19.99 -0.96 3.52
N PRO A 31 -19.26 0.15 3.81
CA PRO A 31 -17.90 0.33 3.34
C PRO A 31 -16.97 -0.79 3.80
N TRP A 32 -17.10 -1.27 5.03
CA TRP A 32 -16.28 -2.39 5.50
C TRP A 32 -16.52 -3.66 4.66
N VAL A 33 -17.78 -4.04 4.45
CA VAL A 33 -18.12 -5.21 3.63
C VAL A 33 -17.64 -5.07 2.20
N ILE A 34 -17.80 -3.89 1.60
CA ILE A 34 -17.29 -3.60 0.25
C ILE A 34 -15.76 -3.74 0.23
N ALA A 35 -15.05 -3.19 1.22
CA ALA A 35 -13.59 -3.26 1.32
C ALA A 35 -13.11 -4.71 1.35
N GLU A 36 -13.70 -5.54 2.22
CA GLU A 36 -13.33 -6.95 2.40
C GLU A 36 -13.54 -7.77 1.12
N ILE A 37 -14.66 -7.57 0.43
CA ILE A 37 -15.00 -8.35 -0.77
C ILE A 37 -14.13 -7.94 -1.97
N THR A 38 -13.91 -6.64 -2.15
CA THR A 38 -13.33 -6.13 -3.40
C THR A 38 -11.82 -5.93 -3.34
N THR A 39 -11.21 -5.87 -2.14
CA THR A 39 -9.75 -5.76 -1.99
C THR A 39 -9.01 -6.96 -2.60
N PRO A 40 -9.40 -8.23 -2.33
CA PRO A 40 -8.75 -9.39 -2.97
C PRO A 40 -8.85 -9.38 -4.49
N ILE A 41 -10.00 -8.98 -5.04
CA ILE A 41 -10.22 -8.85 -6.48
C ILE A 41 -9.26 -7.83 -7.08
N ARG A 42 -9.16 -6.64 -6.48
CA ARG A 42 -8.26 -5.58 -6.96
C ARG A 42 -6.79 -5.97 -6.86
N LYS A 43 -6.39 -6.69 -5.80
CA LYS A 43 -5.04 -7.25 -5.68
C LYS A 43 -4.74 -8.21 -6.84
N LYS A 44 -5.69 -9.08 -7.19
CA LYS A 44 -5.55 -9.98 -8.35
C LYS A 44 -5.48 -9.24 -9.69
N MET A 45 -6.24 -8.15 -9.85
CA MET A 45 -6.19 -7.35 -11.08
C MET A 45 -4.84 -6.67 -11.34
N ILE A 46 -4.01 -6.48 -10.31
CA ILE A 46 -2.70 -5.84 -10.46
C ILE A 46 -1.53 -6.81 -10.28
N GLU A 47 -1.77 -8.10 -10.06
CA GLU A 47 -0.75 -9.05 -9.59
C GLU A 47 0.47 -9.13 -10.53
N GLU A 48 0.25 -9.08 -11.84
CA GLU A 48 1.31 -9.16 -12.86
C GLU A 48 2.14 -7.87 -12.95
N ASP A 49 1.49 -6.71 -12.84
CA ASP A 49 2.11 -5.39 -12.96
C ASP A 49 2.51 -4.77 -11.62
N ALA A 50 2.23 -5.46 -10.50
CA ALA A 50 2.40 -4.92 -9.17
C ALA A 50 3.87 -4.70 -8.79
N ILE A 51 4.78 -5.50 -9.34
CA ILE A 51 6.22 -5.40 -9.10
C ILE A 51 6.90 -5.38 -10.46
N GLN A 52 7.64 -4.30 -10.75
CA GLN A 52 8.46 -4.23 -11.95
C GLN A 52 9.92 -4.07 -11.55
N ILE A 53 10.77 -4.94 -12.09
CA ILE A 53 12.22 -4.88 -11.91
C ILE A 53 12.84 -4.36 -13.20
N TYR A 54 13.42 -3.16 -13.16
CA TYR A 54 14.01 -2.49 -14.33
C TYR A 54 15.49 -2.83 -14.52
N VAL A 55 16.21 -3.11 -13.44
CA VAL A 55 17.61 -3.54 -13.49
C VAL A 55 17.68 -4.88 -12.77
N GLN A 56 18.16 -5.94 -13.44
CA GLN A 56 18.23 -7.28 -12.84
C GLN A 56 19.40 -7.37 -11.84
N PRO A 57 19.37 -8.29 -10.85
CA PRO A 57 20.42 -8.37 -9.82
C PRO A 57 21.83 -8.50 -10.36
N ASP A 58 22.02 -9.31 -11.40
CA ASP A 58 23.33 -9.56 -12.02
C ASP A 58 23.85 -8.32 -12.76
N GLU A 59 22.94 -7.64 -13.48
CA GLU A 59 23.24 -6.36 -14.14
C GLU A 59 23.58 -5.29 -13.11
N TRP A 60 22.78 -5.18 -12.05
CA TRP A 60 22.98 -4.22 -10.97
C TRP A 60 24.34 -4.40 -10.29
N ARG A 61 24.70 -5.64 -9.95
CA ARG A 61 26.03 -5.97 -9.38
C ARG A 61 27.15 -5.59 -10.34
N ARG A 62 27.02 -5.93 -11.62
CA ARG A 62 28.00 -5.58 -12.66
C ARG A 62 28.17 -4.07 -12.80
N LEU A 63 27.08 -3.31 -12.84
CA LEU A 63 27.10 -1.84 -12.96
C LEU A 63 27.77 -1.17 -11.74
N ARG A 64 27.65 -1.80 -10.56
CA ARG A 64 28.30 -1.35 -9.33
C ARG A 64 29.70 -1.91 -9.08
N GLY A 65 30.19 -2.82 -9.94
CA GLY A 65 31.46 -3.52 -9.71
C GLY A 65 31.45 -4.46 -8.50
N ILE A 66 30.27 -4.93 -8.07
CA ILE A 66 30.12 -5.86 -6.94
C ILE A 66 30.38 -7.28 -7.43
N THR A 67 31.40 -7.92 -6.87
CA THR A 67 31.77 -9.31 -7.18
C THR A 67 31.23 -10.32 -6.17
N SER A 68 30.84 -9.88 -4.97
CA SER A 68 30.27 -10.71 -3.92
C SER A 68 28.76 -10.92 -4.08
N VAL A 69 28.26 -12.00 -3.49
CA VAL A 69 26.83 -12.33 -3.40
C VAL A 69 26.47 -12.47 -1.92
N ALA A 70 25.28 -12.02 -1.53
CA ALA A 70 24.79 -12.25 -0.17
C ALA A 70 24.87 -13.74 0.20
N THR A 71 25.40 -14.00 1.38
CA THR A 71 25.41 -15.32 2.01
C THR A 71 24.42 -15.34 3.17
N ALA A 72 24.23 -16.50 3.80
CA ALA A 72 23.39 -16.61 5.00
C ALA A 72 23.87 -15.74 6.17
N SER A 73 25.14 -15.32 6.18
CA SER A 73 25.71 -14.44 7.20
C SER A 73 25.64 -12.95 6.84
N THR A 74 25.20 -12.60 5.63
CA THR A 74 25.07 -11.19 5.23
C THR A 74 23.96 -10.51 6.05
N PRO A 75 24.28 -9.41 6.78
CA PRO A 75 23.28 -8.69 7.57
C PRO A 75 22.10 -8.20 6.71
N PRO A 76 20.90 -8.08 7.30
CA PRO A 76 19.75 -7.55 6.58
C PRO A 76 19.95 -6.09 6.17
N LEU A 77 19.28 -5.70 5.07
CA LEU A 77 19.16 -4.31 4.65
C LEU A 77 18.54 -3.49 5.79
N LYS A 78 19.10 -2.30 6.01
CA LYS A 78 18.71 -1.37 7.09
C LYS A 78 18.30 -0.06 6.46
N TRP A 79 16.99 0.13 6.39
CA TRP A 79 16.38 1.36 5.90
C TRP A 79 16.31 2.39 7.02
N LYS A 80 16.88 3.57 6.79
CA LYS A 80 16.78 4.74 7.67
C LYS A 80 16.03 5.85 6.97
N PHE A 81 15.36 6.71 7.74
CA PHE A 81 14.81 7.94 7.19
C PHE A 81 15.93 8.83 6.68
N LEU A 82 15.69 9.50 5.56
CA LEU A 82 16.69 10.39 4.97
C LEU A 82 17.08 11.54 5.89
N TRP A 83 16.16 12.04 6.73
CA TRP A 83 16.46 13.10 7.69
C TRP A 83 17.37 12.64 8.85
N ASP A 84 17.44 11.32 9.15
CA ASP A 84 18.33 10.77 10.18
C ASP A 84 19.77 10.61 9.66
N VAL A 85 19.97 10.80 8.35
CA VAL A 85 21.26 10.67 7.67
C VAL A 85 21.67 12.07 7.21
N GLU A 86 22.01 12.94 8.15
CA GLU A 86 22.26 14.37 7.94
C GLU A 86 23.35 14.71 6.90
N TYR A 87 24.18 13.75 6.47
CA TYR A 87 25.32 14.03 5.58
C TYR A 87 25.62 12.81 4.70
N SER A 88 24.70 12.41 3.82
CA SER A 88 25.10 11.48 2.76
C SER A 88 25.84 12.26 1.66
N ASP A 89 27.10 11.91 1.38
CA ASP A 89 27.90 12.41 0.24
C ASP A 89 27.31 12.07 -1.14
N ILE A 90 26.12 11.48 -1.15
CA ILE A 90 25.47 10.88 -2.30
C ILE A 90 24.43 11.86 -2.83
N GLN A 91 24.59 12.27 -4.08
CA GLN A 91 23.62 13.12 -4.75
C GLN A 91 22.48 12.27 -5.33
N PHE A 92 21.25 12.63 -4.99
CA PHE A 92 20.04 12.01 -5.55
C PHE A 92 18.94 13.08 -5.70
N PRO A 93 18.01 12.90 -6.67
CA PRO A 93 16.90 13.84 -6.83
C PRO A 93 15.97 13.77 -5.62
N LYS A 94 15.52 14.91 -5.08
CA LYS A 94 14.55 14.89 -3.96
C LYS A 94 13.20 14.32 -4.37
N THR A 95 12.87 14.43 -5.65
CA THR A 95 11.62 13.96 -6.25
C THR A 95 11.87 13.34 -7.61
N ILE A 96 11.11 12.29 -7.95
CA ILE A 96 11.12 11.65 -9.26
C ILE A 96 9.71 11.67 -9.83
N GLU A 97 9.56 12.07 -11.09
CA GLU A 97 8.32 11.86 -11.84
C GLU A 97 8.40 10.54 -12.58
N PHE A 98 7.43 9.66 -12.34
CA PHE A 98 7.34 8.36 -12.96
C PHE A 98 5.86 8.01 -13.17
N GLU A 99 5.49 7.55 -14.37
CA GLU A 99 4.10 7.20 -14.71
C GLU A 99 3.06 8.27 -14.32
N ARG A 100 3.39 9.56 -14.55
CA ARG A 100 2.55 10.72 -14.22
C ARG A 100 2.29 10.89 -12.70
N ARG A 101 3.17 10.37 -11.85
CA ARG A 101 3.15 10.52 -10.40
C ARG A 101 4.46 11.10 -9.91
N THR A 102 4.39 12.00 -8.92
CA THR A 102 5.56 12.56 -8.24
C THR A 102 5.86 11.77 -6.99
N TYR A 103 7.03 11.15 -6.92
CA TYR A 103 7.50 10.41 -5.75
C TYR A 103 8.51 11.25 -4.98
N LYS A 104 8.47 11.20 -3.65
CA LYS A 104 9.41 11.91 -2.77
C LYS A 104 10.38 10.90 -2.17
N ALA A 105 11.64 11.27 -2.07
CA ALA A 105 12.63 10.44 -1.39
C ALA A 105 12.30 10.40 0.11
N SER A 106 12.27 9.20 0.71
CA SER A 106 11.91 9.03 2.13
C SER A 106 12.92 8.22 2.93
N PHE A 107 13.42 7.12 2.37
CA PHE A 107 14.37 6.25 3.08
C PHE A 107 15.61 5.97 2.26
N ILE A 108 16.70 5.66 2.96
CA ILE A 108 17.95 5.17 2.38
C ILE A 108 18.34 3.87 3.08
N ASP A 109 18.79 2.89 2.31
CA ASP A 109 19.46 1.73 2.87
C ASP A 109 20.92 2.08 3.20
N GLU A 110 21.35 1.84 4.43
CA GLU A 110 22.68 2.24 4.92
C GLU A 110 23.83 1.63 4.12
N LYS A 111 23.64 0.39 3.64
CA LYS A 111 24.69 -0.43 3.07
C LYS A 111 24.79 -0.23 1.57
N THR A 112 23.68 -0.45 0.88
CA THR A 112 23.56 -0.33 -0.57
C THR A 112 23.40 1.12 -1.01
N ARG A 113 22.99 2.02 -0.12
CA ARG A 113 22.69 3.43 -0.45
C ARG A 113 21.56 3.62 -1.46
N ILE A 114 20.76 2.58 -1.68
CA ILE A 114 19.56 2.67 -2.51
C ILE A 114 18.55 3.55 -1.78
N ILE A 115 17.88 4.40 -2.55
CA ILE A 115 16.89 5.34 -2.05
C ILE A 115 15.50 4.79 -2.36
N LEU A 116 14.66 4.74 -1.34
CA LEU A 116 13.24 4.47 -1.47
C LEU A 116 12.51 5.79 -1.62
N TYR A 117 11.70 5.88 -2.67
CA TYR A 117 10.76 6.96 -2.87
C TYR A 117 9.34 6.44 -2.71
N ASP A 118 8.50 7.25 -2.11
CA ASP A 118 7.09 6.99 -1.90
C ASP A 118 6.24 8.08 -2.55
N ASN A 119 5.15 7.67 -3.19
CA ASN A 119 4.11 8.59 -3.63
C ASN A 119 3.15 8.82 -2.45
N ASP A 120 3.65 9.43 -1.39
CA ASP A 120 2.82 9.70 -0.21
C ASP A 120 1.96 10.94 -0.45
N ASN A 121 0.82 10.72 -1.12
CA ASN A 121 -0.19 11.75 -1.36
C ASN A 121 -1.04 12.02 -0.10
N LYS A 122 -0.46 11.81 1.10
CA LYS A 122 -1.09 12.05 2.41
C LYS A 122 -1.67 13.46 2.55
N MET A 123 -1.07 14.48 1.90
CA MET A 123 -1.60 15.84 1.91
C MET A 123 -2.94 16.00 1.17
N ASN A 124 -3.28 15.09 0.24
CA ASN A 124 -4.56 15.09 -0.46
C ASN A 124 -5.55 14.04 0.07
N ARG A 125 -5.21 13.30 1.13
CA ARG A 125 -6.18 12.49 1.88
C ARG A 125 -7.08 13.42 2.68
N LYS A 126 -7.96 14.15 1.98
CA LYS A 126 -9.19 14.64 2.58
C LYS A 126 -9.86 13.42 3.21
N SER A 127 -10.04 13.47 4.52
CA SER A 127 -10.92 12.62 5.34
C SER A 127 -11.74 11.63 4.53
N PHE A 128 -11.63 10.32 4.81
CA PHE A 128 -12.39 9.21 4.21
C PHE A 128 -13.51 9.70 3.28
N GLY A 129 -13.19 9.98 2.02
CA GLY A 129 -14.12 10.62 1.07
C GLY A 129 -15.17 9.65 0.53
N GLY A 130 -15.51 8.61 1.28
CA GLY A 130 -16.28 7.46 0.82
C GLY A 130 -15.51 6.48 -0.05
N CYS A 131 -14.22 6.72 -0.33
CA CYS A 131 -13.41 5.80 -1.12
C CYS A 131 -12.95 4.63 -0.25
N VAL A 132 -13.44 3.44 -0.58
CA VAL A 132 -13.17 2.19 0.14
C VAL A 132 -11.80 1.58 -0.20
N PHE A 133 -11.02 2.27 -1.03
CA PHE A 133 -9.78 1.78 -1.63
C PHE A 133 -8.70 2.84 -1.62
N ASP A 134 -7.48 2.40 -1.45
CA ASP A 134 -6.30 3.22 -1.64
C ASP A 134 -5.15 2.35 -2.17
N ALA A 135 -4.08 3.00 -2.63
CA ALA A 135 -2.93 2.33 -3.17
C ALA A 135 -1.63 3.01 -2.72
N SER A 136 -0.65 2.20 -2.35
CA SER A 136 0.71 2.65 -2.07
C SER A 136 1.59 2.39 -3.28
N TYR A 137 2.41 3.37 -3.64
CA TYR A 137 3.36 3.26 -4.73
C TYR A 137 4.76 3.59 -4.22
N TYR A 138 5.70 2.72 -4.52
CA TYR A 138 7.10 2.88 -4.14
C TYR A 138 8.02 2.73 -5.34
N LEU A 139 9.10 3.50 -5.35
CA LEU A 139 10.19 3.38 -6.31
C LEU A 139 11.51 3.17 -5.57
N TYR A 140 12.34 2.31 -6.12
CA TYR A 140 13.70 2.08 -5.67
C TYR A 140 14.65 2.65 -6.70
N TYR A 141 15.48 3.59 -6.27
CA TYR A 141 16.43 4.28 -7.12
C TYR A 141 17.84 4.11 -6.59
N ASP A 142 18.74 3.85 -7.52
CA ASP A 142 20.16 3.74 -7.25
C ASP A 142 20.88 5.04 -7.60
N PRO A 143 21.43 5.74 -6.61
CA PRO A 143 22.19 6.96 -6.88
C PRO A 143 23.60 6.71 -7.43
N ILE A 144 24.16 5.50 -7.29
CA ILE A 144 25.51 5.17 -7.76
C ILE A 144 25.51 4.93 -9.27
N ILE A 145 24.52 4.20 -9.77
CA ILE A 145 24.37 3.90 -11.20
C ILE A 145 23.36 4.81 -11.90
N HIS A 146 22.74 5.73 -11.16
CA HIS A 146 21.71 6.68 -11.63
C HIS A 146 20.53 6.02 -12.36
N ARG A 147 19.97 4.95 -11.79
CA ARG A 147 18.85 4.21 -12.39
C ARG A 147 17.75 3.86 -11.40
N LEU A 148 16.51 3.85 -11.87
CA LEU A 148 15.42 3.16 -11.19
C LEU A 148 15.68 1.65 -11.26
N ILE A 149 15.66 0.98 -10.12
CA ILE A 149 15.89 -0.48 -10.06
C ILE A 149 14.56 -1.22 -10.05
N ALA A 150 13.58 -0.74 -9.28
CA ALA A 150 12.27 -1.37 -9.20
C ALA A 150 11.17 -0.38 -8.86
N SER A 151 9.95 -0.75 -9.23
CA SER A 151 8.71 -0.14 -8.73
C SER A 151 7.84 -1.20 -8.07
N VAL A 152 7.04 -0.78 -7.09
CA VAL A 152 6.00 -1.62 -6.53
C VAL A 152 4.74 -0.83 -6.25
N LYS A 153 3.61 -1.49 -6.49
CA LYS A 153 2.26 -1.03 -6.23
C LYS A 153 1.54 -2.02 -5.33
N ASP A 154 0.99 -1.51 -4.24
CA ASP A 154 0.07 -2.24 -3.39
C ASP A 154 -1.29 -1.55 -3.38
N VAL A 155 -2.34 -2.36 -3.29
CA VAL A 155 -3.73 -1.91 -3.17
C VAL A 155 -4.31 -2.51 -1.90
N TYR A 156 -4.99 -1.67 -1.12
CA TYR A 156 -5.64 -2.05 0.12
C TYR A 156 -7.00 -1.35 0.24
N GLY A 157 -7.87 -1.94 1.04
CA GLY A 157 -9.14 -1.35 1.41
C GLY A 157 -8.98 -0.42 2.60
N LEU A 158 -9.79 0.63 2.63
CA LEU A 158 -9.92 1.52 3.78
C LEU A 158 -11.41 1.62 4.14
N TYR A 159 -11.73 1.59 5.42
CA TYR A 159 -13.09 1.80 5.91
C TYR A 159 -13.08 2.53 7.25
N PRO A 160 -14.16 3.25 7.63
CA PRO A 160 -14.17 4.03 8.85
C PRO A 160 -14.08 3.15 10.10
N ALA A 161 -13.28 3.58 11.07
CA ALA A 161 -13.17 2.96 12.37
C ALA A 161 -14.20 3.59 13.33
N TYR A 162 -15.49 3.26 13.20
CA TYR A 162 -16.57 3.98 13.89
C TYR A 162 -16.44 4.06 15.41
N LEU A 163 -15.86 3.03 16.06
CA LEU A 163 -15.69 2.99 17.51
C LEU A 163 -14.36 3.58 18.00
N ALA A 164 -13.34 3.65 17.14
CA ALA A 164 -11.98 4.07 17.51
C ALA A 164 -11.60 5.46 16.95
N GLY A 165 -12.40 6.01 16.03
CA GLY A 165 -12.04 7.19 15.25
C GLY A 165 -11.02 6.87 14.15
N GLY A 166 -11.11 7.58 13.02
CA GLY A 166 -10.22 7.37 11.88
C GLY A 166 -10.67 6.26 10.94
N TYR A 167 -9.72 5.46 10.44
CA TYR A 167 -9.96 4.40 9.46
C TYR A 167 -9.20 3.13 9.82
N LEU A 168 -9.75 2.00 9.41
CA LEU A 168 -9.08 0.69 9.41
C LEU A 168 -8.67 0.34 7.98
N MET A 169 -7.61 -0.46 7.88
CA MET A 169 -7.07 -0.98 6.63
C MET A 169 -7.40 -2.47 6.53
N VAL A 170 -7.78 -2.92 5.34
CA VAL A 170 -7.88 -4.34 5.00
C VAL A 170 -6.96 -4.66 3.82
N GLY A 171 -6.32 -5.82 3.89
CA GLY A 171 -5.36 -6.29 2.89
C GLY A 171 -3.95 -5.84 3.23
N GLU A 172 -3.06 -6.82 3.39
CA GLU A 172 -1.64 -6.62 3.63
C GLU A 172 -0.92 -5.98 2.44
N LEU A 173 0.22 -5.33 2.66
CA LEU A 173 1.10 -4.84 1.61
C LEU A 173 1.94 -6.00 1.05
N ASP A 174 1.27 -6.95 0.39
CA ASP A 174 1.83 -8.22 -0.06
C ASP A 174 2.95 -8.00 -1.06
N ASN A 175 2.79 -7.06 -2.00
CA ASN A 175 3.74 -6.86 -3.08
C ASN A 175 5.01 -6.17 -2.56
N TYR A 176 4.86 -5.17 -1.69
CA TYR A 176 5.97 -4.57 -0.97
C TYR A 176 6.74 -5.62 -0.14
N SER A 177 6.02 -6.52 0.55
CA SER A 177 6.64 -7.57 1.37
C SER A 177 7.39 -8.61 0.52
N LYS A 178 6.80 -9.04 -0.60
CA LYS A 178 7.44 -9.91 -1.61
C LYS A 178 8.69 -9.23 -2.18
N LEU A 179 8.58 -7.98 -2.60
CA LEU A 179 9.70 -7.23 -3.17
C LEU A 179 10.80 -7.03 -2.12
N LYS A 180 10.48 -6.67 -0.87
CA LYS A 180 11.46 -6.55 0.22
C LYS A 180 12.24 -7.86 0.44
N SER A 181 11.55 -8.99 0.39
CA SER A 181 12.16 -10.32 0.50
C SER A 181 13.09 -10.62 -0.68
N PHE A 182 12.66 -10.28 -1.89
CA PHE A 182 13.48 -10.37 -3.10
C PHE A 182 14.72 -9.46 -3.04
N TRP A 183 14.56 -8.22 -2.58
CA TRP A 183 15.65 -7.25 -2.35
C TRP A 183 16.71 -7.80 -1.41
N GLN A 184 16.27 -8.29 -0.25
CA GLN A 184 17.15 -8.83 0.78
C GLN A 184 18.04 -9.96 0.27
N LYS A 185 17.52 -10.79 -0.63
CA LYS A 185 18.23 -11.93 -1.20
C LYS A 185 19.17 -11.55 -2.34
N ASN A 186 18.77 -10.60 -3.19
CA ASN A 186 19.41 -10.40 -4.50
C ASN A 186 20.21 -9.10 -4.62
N TYR A 187 19.94 -8.10 -3.78
CA TYR A 187 20.56 -6.76 -3.84
C TYR A 187 21.31 -6.43 -2.55
N ASN A 188 21.79 -7.46 -1.88
CA ASN A 188 22.60 -7.35 -0.68
C ASN A 188 23.93 -8.06 -0.94
N PHE A 189 25.00 -7.60 -0.30
CA PHE A 189 26.36 -8.10 -0.52
C PHE A 189 27.19 -7.99 0.75
#